data_AF-A0A8J7NY65-F1
#
_entry.id   AF-A0A8J7NY65-F1
#
_cell.length_a   1.000
_cell.length_b   1.000
_cell.length_c   1.000
_cell.angle_alpha   90.00
_cell.angle_beta   90.00
_cell.angle_gamma   90.00
#
_symmetry.space_group_name_H-M   'P 1'
#
loop_
_entity.id
_entity.type
_entity.pdbx_description
1 polymer ?
#
loop_
_entity_poly.entity_id
_entity_poly.type
_entity_poly.pdbx_seq_one_letter_code
_entity_poly.pdbx_strand_id
1 'polypeptide(L)'
;MKASEMYVFVIVLLAFCEWTTATPAAGGNSTVVKPGHCPRRLQVLPSKRACECDEDCPGDHKCCVFDCGAVCVPPAFTKPGICPRRRRGSGMCAEFCVNDSDCPGDEKCCSNGCGHECTAPYTVKPGRCTRPKGTPMCAEFCYHDGQCPAEQKCCRTTCGHACSEPC
;
A
#
# COMPACT_ATOMS: atom_id res chain seq x y z
N MET A 1 -52.67 -39.54 -25.90
CA MET A 1 -51.66 -39.05 -26.86
C MET A 1 -50.67 -40.17 -27.15
N LYS A 2 -50.22 -40.33 -28.41
CA LYS A 2 -49.44 -41.49 -28.89
C LYS A 2 -47.99 -41.42 -28.37
N ALA A 3 -47.40 -42.54 -27.97
CA ALA A 3 -46.04 -42.64 -27.40
C ALA A 3 -44.93 -42.02 -28.29
N SER A 4 -45.17 -41.94 -29.61
CA SER A 4 -44.33 -41.24 -30.59
C SER A 4 -44.23 -39.73 -30.34
N GLU A 5 -45.31 -39.09 -29.91
CA GLU A 5 -45.35 -37.63 -29.65
C GLU A 5 -44.60 -37.28 -28.36
N MET A 6 -44.59 -38.18 -27.38
CA MET A 6 -43.87 -37.99 -26.12
C MET A 6 -42.35 -38.10 -26.29
N TYR A 7 -41.90 -38.98 -27.19
CA TYR A 7 -40.47 -39.18 -27.47
C TYR A 7 -39.85 -37.98 -28.21
N VAL A 8 -40.61 -37.35 -29.11
CA VAL A 8 -40.19 -36.12 -29.81
C VAL A 8 -40.01 -34.95 -28.82
N PHE A 9 -40.93 -34.79 -27.86
CA PHE A 9 -40.82 -33.74 -26.84
C PHE A 9 -39.60 -33.89 -25.92
N VAL A 10 -39.20 -35.12 -25.59
CA VAL A 10 -38.01 -35.38 -24.76
C VAL A 10 -36.72 -35.06 -25.52
N ILE A 11 -36.63 -35.37 -26.82
CA ILE A 11 -35.44 -35.05 -27.63
C ILE A 11 -35.30 -33.53 -27.85
N VAL A 12 -36.41 -32.81 -28.04
CA VAL A 12 -36.40 -31.34 -28.15
C VAL A 12 -35.88 -30.71 -26.85
N LEU A 13 -36.32 -31.19 -25.68
CA LEU A 13 -35.86 -30.67 -24.38
C LEU A 13 -34.37 -30.97 -24.10
N LEU A 14 -33.86 -32.13 -24.54
CA LEU A 14 -32.44 -32.47 -24.41
C LEU A 14 -31.55 -31.67 -25.37
N ALA A 15 -32.04 -31.31 -26.56
CA ALA A 15 -31.33 -30.48 -27.52
C ALA A 15 -31.23 -28.99 -27.11
N PHE A 16 -32.17 -28.49 -26.30
CA PHE A 16 -32.07 -27.12 -25.73
C PHE A 16 -31.07 -27.00 -24.57
N CYS A 17 -30.60 -28.11 -24.00
CA CYS A 17 -29.60 -28.09 -22.92
C CYS A 17 -28.19 -27.76 -23.43
N GLU A 18 -27.92 -27.89 -24.74
CA GLU A 18 -26.61 -27.63 -25.34
C GLU A 18 -26.44 -26.20 -25.88
N TRP A 19 -27.47 -25.35 -25.80
CA TRP A 19 -27.43 -23.96 -26.31
C TRP A 19 -27.40 -22.88 -25.23
N THR A 20 -27.22 -23.26 -23.96
CA THR A 20 -26.75 -22.32 -22.94
C THR A 20 -25.24 -22.42 -22.80
N THR A 21 -24.53 -22.14 -23.90
CA THR A 21 -23.16 -21.68 -23.79
C THR A 21 -23.23 -20.34 -23.08
N ALA A 22 -23.05 -20.38 -21.76
CA ALA A 22 -22.68 -19.21 -20.99
C ALA A 22 -21.52 -18.57 -21.75
N THR A 23 -21.80 -17.42 -22.36
CA THR A 23 -20.76 -16.52 -22.85
C THR A 23 -19.72 -16.43 -21.74
N PRO A 24 -18.45 -16.81 -21.97
CA PRO A 24 -17.42 -16.44 -21.03
C PRO A 24 -17.52 -14.92 -20.93
N ALA A 25 -17.89 -14.42 -19.75
CA ALA A 25 -17.81 -13.01 -19.47
C ALA A 25 -16.42 -12.60 -19.91
N ALA A 26 -16.35 -11.73 -20.92
CA ALA A 26 -15.12 -11.10 -21.31
C ALA A 26 -14.59 -10.47 -20.02
N GLY A 27 -13.61 -11.14 -19.39
CA GLY A 27 -12.84 -10.62 -18.28
C GLY A 27 -12.06 -9.46 -18.84
N GLY A 28 -12.75 -8.33 -19.00
CA GLY A 28 -12.14 -7.06 -19.31
C GLY A 28 -11.14 -6.82 -18.21
N ASN A 29 -9.87 -6.83 -18.57
CA ASN A 29 -8.76 -6.50 -17.67
C ASN A 29 -8.77 -4.98 -17.44
N SER A 30 -9.86 -4.47 -16.89
CA SER A 30 -10.06 -3.09 -16.51
C SER A 30 -10.02 -3.05 -14.98
N THR A 31 -8.81 -3.21 -14.45
CA THR A 31 -8.56 -2.94 -13.04
C THR A 31 -8.50 -1.43 -12.86
N VAL A 32 -9.66 -0.80 -12.74
CA VAL A 32 -9.71 0.58 -12.23
C VAL A 32 -9.10 0.53 -10.83
N VAL A 33 -7.97 1.22 -10.65
CA VAL A 33 -7.27 1.29 -9.35
C VAL A 33 -7.82 2.50 -8.62
N LYS A 34 -8.52 2.28 -7.50
CA LYS A 34 -9.04 3.37 -6.68
C LYS A 34 -7.90 4.05 -5.90
N PRO A 35 -8.01 5.37 -5.60
CA PRO A 35 -7.00 6.10 -4.87
C PRO A 35 -6.69 5.51 -3.49
N GLY A 36 -5.50 5.79 -2.98
CA GLY A 36 -5.03 5.29 -1.70
C GLY A 36 -4.46 3.87 -1.78
N HIS A 37 -4.21 3.28 -0.62
CA HIS A 37 -3.56 1.98 -0.49
C HIS A 37 -4.25 1.13 0.57
N CYS A 38 -3.97 -0.16 0.55
CA CYS A 38 -4.49 -1.09 1.53
C CYS A 38 -3.85 -0.82 2.89
N PRO A 39 -4.64 -0.70 3.98
CA PRO A 39 -4.08 -0.50 5.31
C PRO A 39 -3.23 -1.72 5.70
N ARG A 40 -2.18 -1.51 6.51
CA ARG A 40 -1.26 -2.61 6.89
C ARG A 40 -1.95 -3.73 7.67
N ARG A 41 -2.99 -3.41 8.43
CA ARG A 41 -3.75 -4.36 9.26
C ARG A 41 -5.23 -4.08 9.16
N LEU A 42 -6.03 -5.13 9.25
CA LEU A 42 -7.48 -5.04 9.28
C LEU A 42 -7.96 -4.67 10.69
N GLN A 43 -8.12 -3.37 10.95
CA GLN A 43 -8.72 -2.85 12.20
C GLN A 43 -10.17 -2.40 12.03
N VAL A 44 -10.60 -2.20 10.79
CA VAL A 44 -11.96 -1.76 10.44
C VAL A 44 -12.79 -2.95 10.00
N LEU A 45 -14.10 -2.88 10.25
CA LEU A 45 -15.02 -3.89 9.75
C LEU A 45 -15.09 -3.78 8.21
N PRO A 46 -14.82 -4.86 7.47
CA PRO A 46 -14.93 -4.81 6.02
C PRO A 46 -16.37 -4.49 5.58
N SER A 47 -16.51 -3.68 4.53
CA SER A 47 -17.82 -3.36 3.96
C SER A 47 -18.41 -4.50 3.14
N LYS A 48 -17.53 -5.33 2.56
CA LYS A 48 -17.88 -6.53 1.76
C LYS A 48 -16.77 -7.57 1.89
N ARG A 49 -17.15 -8.84 1.91
CA ARG A 49 -16.22 -9.98 1.85
C ARG A 49 -16.18 -10.50 0.41
N ALA A 50 -15.03 -11.04 0.01
CA ALA A 50 -14.76 -11.50 -1.35
C ALA A 50 -14.84 -10.37 -2.39
N CYS A 51 -13.67 -10.03 -2.91
CA CYS A 51 -13.47 -9.11 -4.02
C CYS A 51 -12.25 -9.60 -4.80
N GLU A 52 -12.19 -9.29 -6.08
CA GLU A 52 -11.04 -9.56 -6.95
C GLU A 52 -10.31 -8.26 -7.30
N CYS A 53 -11.05 -7.16 -7.48
CA CYS A 53 -10.52 -5.84 -7.78
C CYS A 53 -11.27 -4.73 -7.03
N ASP A 54 -10.73 -3.51 -7.08
CA ASP A 54 -11.29 -2.34 -6.38
C ASP A 54 -12.73 -2.03 -6.82
N GLU A 55 -13.11 -2.32 -8.07
CA GLU A 55 -14.45 -2.08 -8.60
C GLU A 55 -15.53 -2.97 -7.97
N ASP A 56 -15.15 -4.13 -7.42
CA ASP A 56 -16.09 -4.98 -6.68
C ASP A 56 -16.54 -4.34 -5.36
N CYS A 57 -15.82 -3.33 -4.90
CA CYS A 57 -16.01 -2.67 -3.62
C CYS A 57 -16.88 -1.41 -3.76
N PRO A 58 -17.76 -1.13 -2.78
CA PRO A 58 -18.63 0.05 -2.81
C PRO A 58 -17.82 1.33 -2.57
N GLY A 59 -18.21 2.42 -3.24
CA GLY A 59 -17.59 3.73 -3.05
C GLY A 59 -16.11 3.75 -3.40
N ASP A 60 -15.29 4.37 -2.55
CA ASP A 60 -13.84 4.47 -2.67
C ASP A 60 -13.07 3.32 -2.01
N HIS A 61 -13.78 2.30 -1.51
CA HIS A 61 -13.16 1.17 -0.83
C HIS A 61 -12.29 0.36 -1.80
N LYS A 62 -11.15 -0.10 -1.29
CA LYS A 62 -10.20 -0.93 -2.04
C LYS A 62 -10.38 -2.40 -1.71
N CYS A 63 -10.11 -3.25 -2.68
CA CYS A 63 -10.03 -4.68 -2.47
C CYS A 63 -8.65 -5.04 -1.89
N CYS A 64 -8.63 -5.46 -0.63
CA CYS A 64 -7.39 -5.72 0.10
C CYS A 64 -7.34 -7.17 0.57
N VAL A 65 -6.19 -7.80 0.37
CA VAL A 65 -5.95 -9.18 0.79
C VAL A 65 -5.32 -9.17 2.18
N PHE A 66 -6.00 -9.76 3.16
CA PHE A 66 -5.48 -10.03 4.50
C PHE A 66 -5.43 -11.55 4.75
N ASP A 67 -4.98 -11.97 5.94
CA ASP A 67 -4.86 -13.38 6.32
C ASP A 67 -6.18 -14.16 6.19
N CYS A 68 -7.32 -13.49 6.37
CA CYS A 68 -8.66 -14.08 6.25
C CYS A 68 -9.28 -13.98 4.84
N GLY A 69 -8.51 -13.57 3.84
CA GLY A 69 -8.93 -13.43 2.44
C GLY A 69 -9.09 -11.99 1.95
N ALA A 70 -9.56 -11.84 0.72
CA ALA A 70 -9.80 -10.55 0.07
C ALA A 70 -11.12 -9.92 0.55
N VAL A 71 -11.05 -8.67 1.01
CA VAL A 71 -12.18 -7.93 1.56
C VAL A 71 -12.11 -6.45 1.17
N CYS A 72 -13.26 -5.79 1.14
CA CYS A 72 -13.36 -4.37 0.83
C CYS A 72 -13.21 -3.51 2.10
N VAL A 73 -12.24 -2.60 2.10
CA VAL A 73 -11.97 -1.70 3.23
C VAL A 73 -11.78 -0.25 2.76
N PRO A 74 -12.06 0.75 3.63
CA PRO A 74 -11.69 2.12 3.36
C PRO A 74 -10.19 2.25 3.01
N PRO A 75 -9.83 3.08 2.02
CA PRO A 75 -8.44 3.28 1.65
C PRO A 75 -7.67 4.00 2.75
N ALA A 76 -6.40 3.61 2.92
CA ALA A 76 -5.44 4.39 3.67
C ALA A 76 -4.71 5.37 2.76
N PHE A 77 -4.25 6.48 3.33
CA PHE A 77 -3.49 7.51 2.62
C PHE A 77 -2.16 7.78 3.33
N THR A 78 -1.12 8.09 2.55
CA THR A 78 0.18 8.48 3.09
C THR A 78 0.23 9.99 3.28
N LYS A 79 0.64 10.42 4.47
CA LYS A 79 1.00 11.82 4.71
C LYS A 79 2.35 12.16 4.08
N PRO A 80 2.60 13.44 3.73
CA PRO A 80 3.87 13.87 3.18
C PRO A 80 5.04 13.67 4.16
N GLY A 81 6.26 13.62 3.62
CA GLY A 81 7.48 13.41 4.41
C GLY A 81 7.85 11.93 4.60
N ILE A 82 9.00 11.69 5.22
CA ILE A 82 9.58 10.35 5.40
C ILE A 82 9.82 10.08 6.88
N CYS A 83 9.57 8.83 7.29
CA CYS A 83 9.88 8.36 8.63
C CYS A 83 11.40 8.47 8.91
N PRO A 84 11.82 9.07 10.04
CA PRO A 84 13.23 9.11 10.43
C PRO A 84 13.85 7.72 10.46
N ARG A 85 15.13 7.62 10.08
CA ARG A 85 15.88 6.37 10.26
C ARG A 85 15.82 6.00 11.74
N ARG A 86 15.51 4.72 12.00
CA ARG A 86 15.40 4.19 13.36
C ARG A 86 16.65 4.54 14.17
N ARG A 87 16.45 5.26 15.28
CA ARG A 87 17.49 5.35 16.31
C ARG A 87 17.60 3.98 16.98
N ARG A 88 18.82 3.46 17.16
CA ARG A 88 19.03 2.26 17.97
C ARG A 88 18.56 2.55 19.39
N GLY A 89 17.47 1.92 19.81
CA GLY A 89 16.86 2.12 21.12
C GLY A 89 15.55 1.36 21.23
N SER A 90 15.26 0.89 22.43
CA SER A 90 14.12 0.04 22.79
C SER A 90 12.82 0.85 22.78
N GLY A 91 12.30 1.18 21.59
CA GLY A 91 10.90 1.59 21.49
C GLY A 91 10.01 0.48 22.05
N MET A 92 8.86 0.83 22.64
CA MET A 92 7.93 -0.18 23.12
C MET A 92 7.48 -1.06 21.95
N CYS A 93 7.43 -2.36 22.18
CA CYS A 93 6.97 -3.32 21.19
C CYS A 93 5.44 -3.35 21.16
N ALA A 94 4.86 -2.29 20.61
CA ALA A 94 3.42 -2.10 20.54
C ALA A 94 3.04 -1.40 19.23
N GLU A 95 1.83 -1.68 18.76
CA GLU A 95 1.24 -1.08 17.57
C GLU A 95 0.33 0.06 18.03
N PHE A 96 0.87 1.28 18.11
CA PHE A 96 0.11 2.47 18.50
C PHE A 96 -0.64 3.12 17.33
N CYS A 97 -0.28 2.77 16.09
CA CYS A 97 -0.92 3.21 14.86
C CYS A 97 -0.81 2.11 13.78
N VAL A 98 -1.65 2.18 12.74
CA VAL A 98 -1.55 1.30 11.56
C VAL A 98 -1.26 2.09 10.30
N ASN A 99 -1.87 3.27 10.18
CA ASN A 99 -1.73 4.16 9.03
C ASN A 99 -1.40 5.58 9.51
N ASP A 100 -0.89 6.42 8.60
CA ASP A 100 -0.59 7.82 8.90
C ASP A 100 -1.82 8.59 9.37
N SER A 101 -3.02 8.20 8.91
CA SER A 101 -4.31 8.80 9.31
C SER A 101 -4.62 8.65 10.79
N ASP A 102 -4.05 7.65 11.46
CA ASP A 102 -4.28 7.40 12.89
C ASP A 102 -3.49 8.39 13.76
N CYS A 103 -2.48 9.02 13.18
CA CYS A 103 -1.61 9.97 13.86
C CYS A 103 -2.15 11.41 13.76
N PRO A 104 -1.95 12.26 14.78
CA PRO A 104 -2.35 13.65 14.74
C PRO A 104 -1.50 14.46 13.76
N GLY A 105 -2.03 15.58 13.26
CA GLY A 105 -1.27 16.54 12.45
C GLY A 105 -0.59 15.92 11.22
N ASP A 106 0.69 16.25 11.03
CA ASP A 106 1.56 15.74 9.97
C ASP A 106 2.36 14.49 10.37
N GLU A 107 2.19 13.97 11.58
CA GLU A 107 2.89 12.79 12.06
C GLU A 107 2.54 11.55 11.24
N LYS A 108 3.57 10.72 10.98
CA LYS A 108 3.45 9.48 10.22
C LYS A 108 3.49 8.27 11.13
N CYS A 109 2.83 7.20 10.73
CA CYS A 109 2.89 5.94 11.44
C CYS A 109 4.18 5.20 11.08
N CYS A 110 5.21 5.35 11.92
CA CYS A 110 6.56 4.90 11.62
C CYS A 110 6.92 3.66 12.44
N SER A 111 7.63 2.74 11.79
CA SER A 111 8.03 1.51 12.46
C SER A 111 9.26 1.73 13.35
N ASN A 112 9.15 1.40 14.63
CA ASN A 112 10.18 1.69 15.63
C ASN A 112 11.22 0.56 15.81
N GLY A 113 10.99 -0.62 15.26
CA GLY A 113 11.77 -1.80 15.66
C GLY A 113 10.98 -3.05 15.41
N CYS A 114 9.95 -3.18 16.23
CA CYS A 114 9.02 -4.30 16.27
C CYS A 114 7.55 -3.84 16.36
N GLY A 115 7.31 -2.56 16.66
CA GLY A 115 6.01 -1.91 16.67
C GLY A 115 5.91 -0.73 15.71
N HIS A 116 4.88 0.09 15.91
CA HIS A 116 4.63 1.33 15.16
C HIS A 116 4.18 2.44 16.11
N GLU A 117 4.68 3.64 15.88
CA GLU A 117 4.39 4.81 16.69
C GLU A 117 4.31 6.06 15.80
N CYS A 118 3.44 6.99 16.17
CA CYS A 118 3.34 8.27 15.49
C CYS A 118 4.63 9.06 15.68
N THR A 119 5.27 9.43 14.57
CA THR A 119 6.56 10.10 14.58
C THR A 119 6.53 11.28 13.63
N ALA A 120 7.07 12.41 14.08
CA ALA A 120 7.27 13.58 13.23
C ALA A 120 8.12 13.22 11.99
N PRO A 121 7.64 13.46 10.76
CA PRO A 121 8.39 13.16 9.56
C PRO A 121 9.51 14.18 9.33
N TYR A 122 10.49 13.80 8.51
CA TYR A 122 11.39 14.77 7.90
C TYR A 122 11.08 14.94 6.41
N THR A 123 11.27 16.16 5.92
CA THR A 123 11.14 16.48 4.49
C THR A 123 12.42 16.13 3.75
N VAL A 124 12.29 15.45 2.61
CA VAL A 124 13.41 15.25 1.70
C VAL A 124 13.56 16.50 0.86
N LYS A 125 14.76 17.07 0.85
CA LYS A 125 15.03 18.25 0.03
C LYS A 125 15.24 17.86 -1.43
N PRO A 126 14.89 18.71 -2.39
CA PRO A 126 15.11 18.45 -3.81
C PRO A 126 16.59 18.18 -4.16
N GLY A 127 16.83 17.57 -5.32
CA GLY A 127 18.19 17.29 -5.84
C GLY A 127 18.78 15.95 -5.39
N ARG A 128 19.92 15.57 -5.96
CA ARG A 128 20.63 14.31 -5.66
C ARG A 128 22.00 14.60 -5.04
N CYS A 129 22.49 13.68 -4.22
CA CYS A 129 23.87 13.73 -3.73
C CYS A 129 24.87 13.55 -4.88
N THR A 130 25.92 14.38 -4.88
CA THR A 130 27.10 14.17 -5.73
C THR A 130 27.86 12.90 -5.31
N ARG A 131 28.82 12.47 -6.14
CA ARG A 131 29.72 11.38 -5.77
C ARG A 131 30.42 11.69 -4.43
N PRO A 132 30.57 10.70 -3.52
CA PRO A 132 31.14 10.94 -2.20
C PRO A 132 32.49 11.66 -2.29
N LYS A 133 32.62 12.80 -1.61
CA LYS A 133 33.92 13.46 -1.45
C LYS A 133 34.78 12.63 -0.51
N GLY A 134 36.06 12.48 -0.85
CA GLY A 134 37.05 11.83 0.01
C GLY A 134 37.20 12.62 1.30
N THR A 135 36.71 12.09 2.43
CA THR A 135 36.89 12.73 3.74
C THR A 135 37.81 11.86 4.60
N PRO A 136 38.88 12.43 5.20
CA PRO A 136 39.84 11.67 6.00
C PRO A 136 39.27 11.21 7.35
N MET A 137 38.11 11.72 7.77
CA MET A 137 37.46 11.36 9.03
C MET A 137 36.10 10.70 8.78
N CYS A 138 35.84 9.65 9.56
CA CYS A 138 34.60 8.89 9.55
C CYS A 138 33.67 9.38 10.66
N ALA A 139 32.61 10.08 10.28
CA ALA A 139 31.65 10.61 11.24
C ALA A 139 30.24 10.77 10.64
N GLU A 140 29.24 10.62 11.50
CA GLU A 140 27.83 10.85 11.18
C GLU A 140 27.45 12.28 11.58
N PHE A 141 27.64 13.25 10.68
CA PHE A 141 27.30 14.66 10.93
C PHE A 141 25.82 14.97 10.73
N CYS A 142 25.13 14.13 9.95
CA CYS A 142 23.71 14.22 9.67
C CYS A 142 23.14 12.81 9.47
N TYR A 143 21.82 12.68 9.59
CA TYR A 143 21.07 11.45 9.33
C TYR A 143 20.01 11.63 8.25
N HIS A 144 19.54 12.87 8.05
CA HIS A 144 18.57 13.23 7.01
C HIS A 144 18.69 14.70 6.60
N ASP A 145 18.20 15.04 5.41
CA ASP A 145 18.32 16.37 4.80
C ASP A 145 17.82 17.51 5.70
N GLY A 146 16.78 17.27 6.51
CA GLY A 146 16.22 18.26 7.43
C GLY A 146 17.17 18.74 8.53
N GLN A 147 18.30 18.06 8.75
CA GLN A 147 19.35 18.52 9.69
C GLN A 147 20.36 19.45 9.04
N CYS A 148 20.41 19.49 7.72
CA CYS A 148 21.35 20.31 6.98
C CYS A 148 20.75 21.72 6.76
N PRO A 149 21.58 22.77 6.71
CA PRO A 149 21.11 24.13 6.44
C PRO A 149 20.65 24.28 4.98
N ALA A 150 19.78 25.27 4.71
CA ALA A 150 19.33 25.64 3.37
C ALA A 150 18.88 24.43 2.52
N GLU A 151 19.32 24.31 1.27
CA GLU A 151 18.99 23.20 0.36
C GLU A 151 19.98 22.03 0.42
N GLN A 152 20.92 22.05 1.37
CA GLN A 152 21.90 20.98 1.51
C GLN A 152 21.23 19.67 1.92
N LYS A 153 21.75 18.59 1.34
CA LYS A 153 21.30 17.22 1.57
C LYS A 153 22.28 16.48 2.47
N CYS A 154 21.76 15.51 3.21
CA CYS A 154 22.59 14.61 3.99
C CYS A 154 23.10 13.47 3.11
N CYS A 155 24.36 13.59 2.67
CA CYS A 155 24.93 12.73 1.67
C CYS A 155 26.01 11.81 2.23
N ARG A 156 26.08 10.59 1.69
CA ARG A 156 27.08 9.60 2.07
C ARG A 156 28.49 10.08 1.67
N THR A 157 29.41 10.04 2.61
CA THR A 157 30.85 10.31 2.38
C THR A 157 31.62 9.00 2.23
N THR A 158 32.96 9.04 2.20
CA THR A 158 33.78 7.82 2.27
C THR A 158 33.43 6.97 3.49
N CYS A 159 33.12 7.62 4.61
CA CYS A 159 32.62 6.98 5.80
C CYS A 159 31.73 7.93 6.61
N GLY A 160 30.46 7.54 6.79
CA GLY A 160 29.42 8.34 7.43
C GLY A 160 28.62 9.21 6.44
N HIS A 161 28.06 10.31 6.93
CA HIS A 161 27.26 11.26 6.16
C HIS A 161 27.58 12.70 6.57
N ALA A 162 27.53 13.61 5.59
CA ALA A 162 27.75 15.03 5.79
C ALA A 162 26.79 15.85 4.91
N CYS A 163 26.55 17.09 5.32
CA CYS A 163 25.77 18.03 4.53
C CYS A 163 26.55 18.46 3.29
N SER A 164 25.95 18.31 2.12
CA SER A 164 26.52 18.77 0.86
C SER A 164 25.46 19.35 -0.06
N GLU A 165 25.87 20.30 -0.88
CA GLU A 165 25.02 20.85 -1.92
C GLU A 165 24.56 19.73 -2.89
N PRO A 166 23.27 19.74 -3.29
CA PRO A 166 22.77 18.83 -4.31
C PRO A 166 23.37 19.12 -5.70
N CYS A 167 23.40 18.10 -6.57
CA CYS A 167 23.66 18.24 -8.00
C CYS A 167 22.38 18.40 -8.82
#